data_AF-A0A3L7NTS2-F1
#
_entry.id   AF-A0A3L7NTS2-F1
#
_cell.length_a   1.000
_cell.length_b   1.000
_cell.length_c   1.000
_cell.angle_alpha   90.00
_cell.angle_beta   90.00
_cell.angle_gamma   90.00
#
_symmetry.space_group_name_H-M   'P 1'
#
loop_
_entity.id
_entity.type
_entity.pdbx_description
1 polymer ?
#
loop_
_entity_poly.entity_id
_entity_poly.type
_entity_poly.pdbx_seq_one_letter_code
_entity_poly.pdbx_strand_id
1 'polypeptide(L)'
;MRFTNQPHREYVYRPAFELGRHPIGYEIQKVLAAIDRIEAQTSATGAAALPIGVCGVGEGGRLALLAAACDERIDAALVCGAFGPREQTWSEPIDRNVWRLLSIASDAEVAALILPRPLVVEAARVPEFTGPAKPGQGRSGGAAPGRIVQIPAVDFEEEFTAARSYATLLDAAGGLERAGNPEATEPAGGAEALQPFLRFLGIESRIAPLPKLEKMLESAESVTATARDRMRRQLEEMSRFTQQILERSAAVRAKDWHDVISAAQGKDAVKAGTAVDAHRDRIRRDLIGLIPDELLPLNPRSRQILDDPAFTGWEVTVDVFPDVIAGGILLVPKGIAAGEKRPAVVCQHGLEGVPMDVVTGEGPSFPIYKAFAAELARRGYVTFAPQNPYRGHDRFRTLQRKGNPLGLTLFSTIIPQHGRIIDFLSTLPEVDSARIGFYGLSYGGKTAMRVPPFEPRYTLSICSADYNEWVRKNAVDHVPYSYVFTNEYEIFEWNMGHLANYAELSWLIWPRPFMVERGHDDGVAPDDWVAWEFAKTKRHFVKLGRGDHAEIEWFDGPHAINGKGTYDFLDRHLDPEKQLPRR
;
A
#
# COMPACT_ATOMS: atom_id res chain seq x y z
N MET A 1 -19.07 8.88 -15.33
CA MET A 1 -18.34 8.86 -14.05
C MET A 1 -19.00 7.82 -13.15
N ARG A 2 -18.21 6.97 -12.47
CA ARG A 2 -18.72 6.09 -11.42
C ARG A 2 -18.80 6.89 -10.12
N PHE A 3 -19.91 6.76 -9.40
CA PHE A 3 -20.07 7.35 -8.07
C PHE A 3 -19.83 6.29 -7.01
N THR A 4 -19.17 6.64 -5.91
CA THR A 4 -18.88 5.73 -4.80
C THR A 4 -19.51 6.25 -3.50
N ASN A 5 -19.48 5.45 -2.44
CA ASN A 5 -19.81 5.85 -1.08
C ASN A 5 -18.60 6.36 -0.27
N GLN A 6 -17.45 6.56 -0.91
CA GLN A 6 -16.23 7.04 -0.27
C GLN A 6 -16.41 8.48 0.25
N PRO A 7 -15.91 8.80 1.45
CA PRO A 7 -15.72 10.19 1.87
C PRO A 7 -14.83 10.95 0.87
N HIS A 8 -15.00 12.28 0.79
CA HIS A 8 -14.18 13.11 -0.11
C HIS A 8 -12.67 12.94 0.14
N ARG A 9 -12.26 12.80 1.40
CA ARG A 9 -10.85 12.57 1.74
C ARG A 9 -10.34 11.20 1.32
N GLU A 10 -11.13 10.13 1.49
CA GLU A 10 -10.76 8.81 0.98
C GLU A 10 -10.60 8.82 -0.55
N TYR A 11 -11.52 9.48 -1.25
CA TYR A 11 -11.46 9.61 -2.71
C TYR A 11 -10.15 10.27 -3.17
N VAL A 12 -9.66 11.28 -2.46
CA VAL A 12 -8.35 11.92 -2.74
C VAL A 12 -7.19 11.06 -2.25
N TYR A 13 -7.33 10.41 -1.11
CA TYR A 13 -6.29 9.59 -0.48
C TYR A 13 -5.79 8.51 -1.42
N ARG A 14 -6.70 7.74 -2.03
CA ARG A 14 -6.37 6.60 -2.89
C ARG A 14 -5.34 6.92 -3.98
N PRO A 15 -5.61 7.84 -4.94
CA PRO A 15 -4.64 8.20 -5.96
C PRO A 15 -3.44 8.98 -5.40
N ALA A 16 -3.62 9.79 -4.35
CA ALA A 16 -2.52 10.53 -3.74
C ALA A 16 -1.48 9.59 -3.12
N PHE A 17 -1.92 8.55 -2.41
CA PHE A 17 -1.07 7.57 -1.73
C PHE A 17 -0.18 6.81 -2.72
N GLU A 18 -0.77 6.36 -3.85
CA GLU A 18 -0.05 5.73 -4.97
C GLU A 18 1.07 6.62 -5.52
N LEU A 19 0.87 7.94 -5.46
CA LEU A 19 1.80 8.96 -5.94
C LEU A 19 2.66 9.56 -4.82
N GLY A 20 2.70 8.96 -3.63
CA GLY A 20 3.53 9.42 -2.52
C GLY A 20 3.12 10.80 -2.02
N ARG A 21 1.81 11.05 -2.01
CA ARG A 21 1.16 12.24 -1.49
C ARG A 21 0.06 11.82 -0.52
N HIS A 22 -0.44 12.78 0.24
CA HIS A 22 -1.46 12.51 1.25
C HIS A 22 -2.39 13.71 1.38
N PRO A 23 -3.71 13.53 1.60
CA PRO A 23 -4.65 14.64 1.77
C PRO A 23 -4.22 15.61 2.88
N ILE A 24 -3.75 15.08 4.01
CA ILE A 24 -3.17 15.87 5.11
C ILE A 24 -2.06 16.80 4.61
N GLY A 25 -1.15 16.30 3.75
CA GLY A 25 -0.07 17.10 3.19
C GLY A 25 -0.59 18.24 2.29
N TYR A 26 -1.62 17.97 1.48
CA TYR A 26 -2.26 19.01 0.66
C TYR A 26 -2.92 20.08 1.52
N GLU A 27 -3.58 19.68 2.61
CA GLU A 27 -4.25 20.59 3.53
C GLU A 27 -3.24 21.42 4.35
N ILE A 28 -2.13 20.83 4.79
CA ILE A 28 -1.01 21.56 5.43
C ILE A 28 -0.46 22.61 4.47
N GLN A 29 -0.20 22.27 3.20
CA GLN A 29 0.27 23.24 2.21
C GLN A 29 -0.69 24.43 2.02
N LYS A 30 -2.01 24.21 2.21
CA LYS A 30 -2.99 25.31 2.21
C LYS A 30 -2.88 26.20 3.45
N VAL A 31 -2.55 25.63 4.61
CA VAL A 31 -2.22 26.41 5.82
C VAL A 31 -0.97 27.26 5.56
N LEU A 32 0.09 26.66 5.01
CA LEU A 32 1.35 27.37 4.75
C LEU A 32 1.17 28.49 3.70
N ALA A 33 0.39 28.25 2.66
CA ALA A 33 0.05 29.29 1.68
C ALA A 33 -0.74 30.46 2.29
N ALA A 34 -1.55 30.21 3.33
CA ALA A 34 -2.22 31.28 4.06
C ALA A 34 -1.22 32.11 4.87
N ILE A 35 -0.21 31.46 5.47
CA ILE A 35 0.90 32.11 6.18
C ILE A 35 1.69 33.00 5.22
N ASP A 36 2.09 32.47 4.05
CA ASP A 36 2.79 33.25 3.00
C ASP A 36 2.03 34.53 2.65
N ARG A 37 0.70 34.45 2.58
CA ARG A 37 -0.15 35.60 2.27
C ARG A 37 -0.16 36.63 3.40
N ILE A 38 -0.25 36.18 4.66
CA ILE A 38 -0.25 37.06 5.84
C ILE A 38 1.10 37.80 5.95
N GLU A 39 2.21 37.09 5.77
CA GLU A 39 3.55 37.69 5.79
C GLU A 39 3.72 38.70 4.65
N ALA A 40 3.36 38.32 3.42
CA ALA A 40 3.46 39.21 2.27
C ALA A 40 2.64 40.50 2.43
N GLN A 41 1.44 40.41 3.04
CA GLN A 41 0.62 41.59 3.37
C GLN A 41 1.29 42.47 4.42
N THR A 42 1.83 41.85 5.47
CA THR A 42 2.51 42.57 6.57
C THR A 42 3.74 43.32 6.03
N SER A 43 4.59 42.63 5.25
CA SER A 43 5.75 43.23 4.59
C SER A 43 5.36 44.36 3.63
N ALA A 44 4.29 44.22 2.85
CA ALA A 44 3.83 45.25 1.92
C ALA A 44 3.35 46.53 2.61
N THR A 45 2.84 46.43 3.84
CA THR A 45 2.39 47.60 4.64
C THR A 45 3.52 48.26 5.43
N GLY A 46 4.71 47.63 5.51
CA GLY A 46 5.81 48.07 6.38
C GLY A 46 5.50 47.94 7.88
N ALA A 47 4.42 47.24 8.23
CA ALA A 47 4.09 46.93 9.62
C ALA A 47 5.06 45.90 10.20
N ALA A 48 5.19 45.90 11.54
CA ALA A 48 5.94 44.87 12.24
C ALA A 48 5.28 43.49 12.03
N ALA A 49 6.10 42.44 11.97
CA ALA A 49 5.61 41.07 11.93
C ALA A 49 4.71 40.79 13.13
N LEU A 50 3.50 40.30 12.88
CA LEU A 50 2.56 39.90 13.91
C LEU A 50 2.73 38.40 14.19
N PRO A 51 2.54 37.95 15.44
CA PRO A 51 2.63 36.54 15.77
C PRO A 51 1.51 35.75 15.06
N ILE A 52 1.86 34.57 14.55
CA ILE A 52 0.98 33.70 13.77
C ILE A 52 0.58 32.49 14.63
N GLY A 53 -0.72 32.40 14.91
CA GLY A 53 -1.30 31.24 15.58
C GLY A 53 -2.03 30.31 14.62
N VAL A 54 -1.91 29.00 14.83
CA VAL A 54 -2.77 28.00 14.18
C VAL A 54 -3.58 27.25 15.23
N CYS A 55 -4.89 27.10 15.00
CA CYS A 55 -5.75 26.36 15.91
C CYS A 55 -6.74 25.49 15.15
N GLY A 56 -7.13 24.35 15.73
CA GLY A 56 -8.17 23.52 15.13
C GLY A 56 -8.75 22.47 16.05
N VAL A 57 -9.90 21.95 15.64
CA VAL A 57 -10.68 20.92 16.36
C VAL A 57 -10.74 19.64 15.54
N GLY A 58 -10.50 18.49 16.18
CA GLY A 58 -10.54 17.17 15.53
C GLY A 58 -9.56 17.08 14.36
N GLU A 59 -10.05 16.87 13.15
CA GLU A 59 -9.21 16.91 11.93
C GLU A 59 -8.42 18.21 11.80
N GLY A 60 -9.05 19.34 12.11
CA GLY A 60 -8.37 20.64 12.09
C GLY A 60 -7.29 20.74 13.17
N GLY A 61 -7.49 20.09 14.32
CA GLY A 61 -6.50 20.04 15.40
C GLY A 61 -5.28 19.23 14.98
N ARG A 62 -5.48 18.09 14.31
CA ARG A 62 -4.38 17.31 13.74
C ARG A 62 -3.61 18.08 12.68
N LEU A 63 -4.31 18.83 11.82
CA LEU A 63 -3.67 19.72 10.84
C LEU A 63 -2.89 20.85 11.51
N ALA A 64 -3.43 21.44 12.59
CA ALA A 64 -2.74 22.49 13.36
C ALA A 64 -1.43 21.96 13.97
N LEU A 65 -1.47 20.77 14.60
CA LEU A 65 -0.29 20.11 15.16
C LEU A 65 0.78 19.89 14.08
N LEU A 66 0.41 19.24 12.98
CA LEU A 66 1.36 18.90 11.92
C LEU A 66 1.87 20.14 11.16
N ALA A 67 1.01 21.14 10.92
CA ALA A 67 1.44 22.39 10.29
C ALA A 67 2.45 23.13 11.18
N ALA A 68 2.19 23.24 12.48
CA ALA A 68 3.11 23.84 13.43
C ALA A 68 4.46 23.11 13.45
N ALA A 69 4.47 21.77 13.40
CA ALA A 69 5.70 21.00 13.33
C ALA A 69 6.46 21.17 12.00
N CYS A 70 5.77 21.44 10.89
CA CYS A 70 6.38 21.58 9.57
C CYS A 70 6.84 23.00 9.22
N ASP A 71 6.32 24.04 9.89
CA ASP A 71 6.62 25.44 9.57
C ASP A 71 6.90 26.25 10.84
N GLU A 72 8.14 26.72 10.95
CA GLU A 72 8.64 27.47 12.10
C GLU A 72 8.04 28.88 12.22
N ARG A 73 7.38 29.39 11.17
CA ARG A 73 6.70 30.70 11.19
C ARG A 73 5.42 30.71 12.02
N ILE A 74 4.95 29.54 12.45
CA ILE A 74 3.82 29.42 13.37
C ILE A 74 4.34 29.60 14.79
N ASP A 75 4.02 30.72 15.41
CA ASP A 75 4.47 31.08 16.76
C ASP A 75 3.74 30.31 17.86
N ALA A 76 2.48 29.95 17.66
CA ALA A 76 1.71 29.16 18.62
C ALA A 76 0.73 28.21 17.94
N ALA A 77 0.50 27.05 18.55
CA ALA A 77 -0.48 26.07 18.10
C ALA A 77 -1.50 25.71 19.20
N LEU A 78 -2.77 25.56 18.82
CA LEU A 78 -3.82 25.02 19.68
C LEU A 78 -4.47 23.79 19.01
N VAL A 79 -4.35 22.64 19.68
CA VAL A 79 -4.79 21.33 19.18
C VAL A 79 -5.92 20.81 20.07
N CYS A 80 -7.15 20.86 19.55
CA CYS A 80 -8.33 20.48 20.32
C CYS A 80 -8.86 19.10 19.94
N GLY A 81 -8.86 18.18 20.90
CA GLY A 81 -9.49 16.86 20.81
C GLY A 81 -8.90 15.94 19.73
N ALA A 82 -7.63 16.16 19.37
CA ALA A 82 -6.92 15.42 18.33
C ALA A 82 -5.57 14.86 18.78
N PHE A 83 -5.12 15.17 20.00
CA PHE A 83 -3.81 14.78 20.53
C PHE A 83 -3.89 13.44 21.26
N GLY A 84 -3.11 12.45 20.84
CA GLY A 84 -3.11 11.11 21.43
C GLY A 84 -2.23 10.11 20.68
N PRO A 85 -2.14 8.86 21.19
CA PRO A 85 -1.33 7.79 20.59
C PRO A 85 -1.79 7.46 19.17
N ARG A 86 -0.84 7.01 18.33
CA ARG A 86 -1.06 6.79 16.89
C ARG A 86 -1.09 5.32 16.48
N GLU A 87 -0.82 4.39 17.39
CA GLU A 87 -0.76 2.95 17.17
C GLU A 87 -2.08 2.39 16.62
N GLN A 88 -3.20 3.01 16.98
CA GLN A 88 -4.54 2.59 16.55
C GLN A 88 -5.08 3.30 15.30
N THR A 89 -4.24 4.08 14.60
CA THR A 89 -4.62 4.83 13.38
C THR A 89 -5.17 3.92 12.27
N TRP A 90 -4.79 2.64 12.25
CA TRP A 90 -5.33 1.65 11.30
C TRP A 90 -6.85 1.43 11.44
N SER A 91 -7.45 1.78 12.58
CA SER A 91 -8.89 1.64 12.86
C SER A 91 -9.69 2.92 12.57
N GLU A 92 -9.02 4.02 12.27
CA GLU A 92 -9.63 5.32 11.96
C GLU A 92 -10.04 5.40 10.47
N PRO A 93 -10.53 6.52 9.90
CA PRO A 93 -10.69 6.64 8.45
C PRO A 93 -9.37 6.41 7.71
N ILE A 94 -9.42 5.81 6.51
CA ILE A 94 -8.20 5.43 5.78
C ILE A 94 -7.33 6.65 5.41
N ASP A 95 -7.94 7.83 5.24
CA ASP A 95 -7.23 9.08 5.00
C ASP A 95 -6.41 9.59 6.19
N ARG A 96 -6.40 8.88 7.33
CA ARG A 96 -5.49 9.12 8.45
C ARG A 96 -4.27 8.22 8.45
N ASN A 97 -4.24 7.18 7.60
CA ASN A 97 -3.20 6.17 7.51
C ASN A 97 -1.98 6.68 6.73
N VAL A 98 -1.06 7.32 7.47
CA VAL A 98 0.17 7.91 6.91
C VAL A 98 1.28 6.87 6.86
N TRP A 99 1.90 6.69 5.70
CA TRP A 99 3.01 5.76 5.50
C TRP A 99 4.21 6.09 6.41
N ARG A 100 4.77 5.08 7.08
CA ARG A 100 5.95 5.17 7.97
C ARG A 100 5.81 6.09 9.21
N LEU A 101 4.63 6.62 9.51
CA LEU A 101 4.43 7.51 10.66
C LEU A 101 4.97 6.90 11.98
N LEU A 102 4.57 5.66 12.29
CA LEU A 102 4.95 4.96 13.52
C LEU A 102 6.40 4.46 13.53
N SER A 103 7.15 4.63 12.44
CA SER A 103 8.61 4.44 12.46
C SER A 103 9.38 5.68 12.94
N ILE A 104 8.68 6.81 13.10
CA ILE A 104 9.28 8.11 13.38
C ILE A 104 8.66 8.74 14.65
N ALA A 105 7.34 8.81 14.73
CA ALA A 105 6.66 9.66 15.71
C ALA A 105 5.19 9.24 15.98
N SER A 106 4.78 9.40 17.23
CA SER A 106 3.39 9.66 17.62
C SER A 106 3.18 11.19 17.78
N ASP A 107 2.04 11.63 18.30
CA ASP A 107 1.76 13.06 18.49
C ASP A 107 2.72 13.70 19.52
N ALA A 108 3.21 12.95 20.50
CA ALA A 108 4.19 13.40 21.48
C ALA A 108 5.53 13.80 20.84
N GLU A 109 6.06 13.00 19.92
CA GLU A 109 7.27 13.34 19.16
C GLU A 109 7.02 14.51 18.21
N VAL A 110 5.81 14.61 17.62
CA VAL A 110 5.44 15.79 16.81
C VAL A 110 5.41 17.05 17.68
N ALA A 111 4.91 16.98 18.92
CA ALA A 111 4.98 18.09 19.87
C ALA A 111 6.43 18.51 20.16
N ALA A 112 7.36 17.56 20.26
CA ALA A 112 8.78 17.86 20.44
C ALA A 112 9.38 18.65 19.27
N LEU A 113 8.87 18.49 18.04
CA LEU A 113 9.29 19.29 16.87
C LEU A 113 8.75 20.73 16.90
N ILE A 114 7.71 21.01 17.68
CA ILE A 114 7.14 22.34 17.82
C ILE A 114 7.90 23.13 18.89
N LEU A 115 8.25 22.46 19.99
CA LEU A 115 8.94 23.08 21.12
C LEU A 115 10.32 23.66 20.73
N PRO A 116 10.71 24.83 21.28
CA PRO A 116 10.09 25.55 22.39
C PRO A 116 8.92 26.47 22.01
N ARG A 117 8.47 26.49 20.75
CA ARG A 117 7.32 27.31 20.37
C ARG A 117 6.06 26.82 21.10
N PRO A 118 5.22 27.74 21.59
CA PRO A 118 4.01 27.40 22.33
C PRO A 118 3.07 26.40 21.64
N LEU A 119 2.71 25.37 22.40
CA LEU A 119 1.72 24.36 22.04
C LEU A 119 0.73 24.19 23.19
N VAL A 120 -0.54 24.45 22.91
CA VAL A 120 -1.66 24.12 23.80
C VAL A 120 -2.36 22.88 23.24
N VAL A 121 -2.49 21.84 24.06
CA VAL A 121 -3.29 20.65 23.72
C VAL A 121 -4.49 20.55 24.65
N GLU A 122 -5.67 20.46 24.06
CA GLU A 122 -6.93 20.40 24.78
C GLU A 122 -7.54 19.01 24.64
N ALA A 123 -7.76 18.35 25.77
CA ALA A 123 -8.61 17.18 25.83
C ALA A 123 -10.07 17.62 25.71
N ALA A 124 -10.69 17.36 24.57
CA ALA A 124 -12.03 17.81 24.28
C ALA A 124 -12.80 16.81 23.40
N ARG A 125 -14.13 16.90 23.45
CA ARG A 125 -15.01 16.13 22.57
C ARG A 125 -15.01 16.73 21.16
N VAL A 126 -14.88 15.86 20.17
CA VAL A 126 -14.91 16.22 18.74
C VAL A 126 -16.03 15.47 18.02
N PRO A 127 -16.49 15.93 16.85
CA PRO A 127 -17.48 15.20 16.07
C PRO A 127 -17.03 13.76 15.80
N GLU A 128 -17.87 12.80 16.19
CA GLU A 128 -17.64 11.40 15.93
C GLU A 128 -17.98 11.04 14.48
N PHE A 129 -17.25 10.08 13.92
CA PHE A 129 -17.54 9.48 12.63
C PHE A 129 -17.73 7.99 12.84
N THR A 130 -18.94 7.48 12.62
CA THR A 130 -19.30 6.08 12.91
C THR A 130 -19.00 5.12 11.75
N GLY A 131 -18.52 5.65 10.63
CA GLY A 131 -18.20 4.88 9.42
C GLY A 131 -18.74 5.53 8.16
N PRO A 132 -18.28 5.09 6.98
CA PRO A 132 -18.78 5.60 5.71
C PRO A 132 -20.27 5.29 5.54
N ALA A 133 -20.98 6.19 4.86
CA ALA A 133 -22.38 5.96 4.52
C ALA A 133 -22.52 4.69 3.70
N LYS A 134 -23.63 3.95 3.88
CA LYS A 134 -23.95 2.81 3.02
C LYS A 134 -24.10 3.28 1.55
N PRO A 135 -23.73 2.46 0.56
CA PRO A 135 -23.93 2.81 -0.83
C PRO A 135 -25.42 3.05 -1.14
N GLY A 136 -25.74 4.25 -1.64
CA GLY A 136 -27.07 4.61 -2.11
C GLY A 136 -27.32 4.16 -3.56
N GLN A 137 -28.53 4.39 -4.07
CA GLN A 137 -28.87 4.07 -5.46
C GLN A 137 -27.90 4.76 -6.45
N GLY A 138 -27.36 3.99 -7.39
CA GLY A 138 -26.43 4.50 -8.42
C GLY A 138 -24.99 4.76 -7.94
N ARG A 139 -24.65 4.43 -6.68
CA ARG A 139 -23.28 4.53 -6.15
C ARG A 139 -22.73 3.14 -5.87
N SER A 140 -21.54 2.83 -6.36
CA SER A 140 -20.81 1.64 -5.94
C SER A 140 -20.40 1.76 -4.47
N GLY A 141 -20.31 0.62 -3.79
CA GLY A 141 -19.72 0.53 -2.45
C GLY A 141 -18.20 0.64 -2.50
N GLY A 142 -17.56 0.26 -1.38
CA GLY A 142 -16.11 0.08 -1.33
C GLY A 142 -15.34 1.10 -0.50
N ALA A 143 -16.01 2.05 0.14
CA ALA A 143 -15.38 2.90 1.16
C ALA A 143 -14.75 2.05 2.27
N ALA A 144 -13.53 2.42 2.67
CA ALA A 144 -12.80 1.72 3.72
C ALA A 144 -13.53 1.87 5.08
N PRO A 145 -13.60 0.81 5.91
CA PRO A 145 -14.15 0.92 7.25
C PRO A 145 -13.27 1.82 8.12
N GLY A 146 -13.84 2.47 9.11
CA GLY A 146 -13.07 3.32 10.03
C GLY A 146 -13.97 4.19 10.87
N ARG A 147 -13.50 4.61 12.03
CA ARG A 147 -14.27 5.49 12.92
C ARG A 147 -13.41 6.58 13.54
N ILE A 148 -14.01 7.74 13.76
CA ILE A 148 -13.44 8.77 14.63
C ILE A 148 -14.25 8.69 15.91
N VAL A 149 -13.57 8.30 16.99
CA VAL A 149 -14.12 8.30 18.34
C VAL A 149 -13.40 9.34 19.17
N GLN A 150 -13.99 9.71 20.29
CA GLN A 150 -13.31 10.54 21.27
C GLN A 150 -12.06 9.83 21.79
N ILE A 151 -10.97 10.59 21.94
CA ILE A 151 -9.72 10.08 22.50
C ILE A 151 -9.96 9.77 23.99
N PRO A 152 -9.72 8.52 24.44
CA PRO A 152 -9.85 8.17 25.85
C PRO A 152 -8.97 9.05 26.74
N ALA A 153 -9.45 9.34 27.95
CA ALA A 153 -8.73 10.18 28.90
C ALA A 153 -7.33 9.64 29.23
N VAL A 154 -7.23 8.32 29.38
CA VAL A 154 -5.96 7.63 29.64
C VAL A 154 -4.96 7.82 28.50
N ASP A 155 -5.41 7.61 27.26
CA ASP A 155 -4.59 7.76 26.05
C ASP A 155 -4.09 9.21 25.90
N PHE A 156 -4.95 10.20 26.15
CA PHE A 156 -4.54 11.61 26.11
C PHE A 156 -3.48 11.94 27.18
N GLU A 157 -3.68 11.51 28.42
CA GLU A 157 -2.76 11.83 29.52
C GLU A 157 -1.43 11.06 29.41
N GLU A 158 -1.44 9.85 28.85
CA GLU A 158 -0.23 9.10 28.49
C GLU A 158 0.58 9.85 27.43
N GLU A 159 -0.04 10.23 26.32
CA GLU A 159 0.61 10.96 25.24
C GLU A 159 1.12 12.34 25.70
N PHE A 160 0.32 13.06 26.50
CA PHE A 160 0.73 14.35 27.05
C PHE A 160 1.92 14.21 28.02
N THR A 161 1.95 13.13 28.79
CA THR A 161 3.08 12.84 29.68
C THR A 161 4.36 12.55 28.89
N ALA A 162 4.27 11.84 27.77
CA ALA A 162 5.39 11.66 26.84
C ALA A 162 5.86 13.02 26.27
N ALA A 163 4.95 13.86 25.78
CA ALA A 163 5.27 15.20 25.27
C ALA A 163 5.93 16.10 26.34
N ARG A 164 5.45 16.06 27.58
CA ARG A 164 6.04 16.81 28.72
C ARG A 164 7.46 16.34 29.06
N SER A 165 7.75 15.05 28.85
CA SER A 165 9.09 14.50 29.03
C SER A 165 10.06 15.09 28.00
N TYR A 166 9.65 15.19 26.73
CA TYR A 166 10.41 15.90 25.71
C TYR A 166 10.57 17.39 26.03
N ALA A 167 9.50 18.07 26.46
CA ALA A 167 9.57 19.47 26.86
C ALA A 167 10.57 19.71 27.99
N THR A 168 10.69 18.77 28.93
CA THR A 168 11.67 18.84 30.02
C THR A 168 13.10 18.66 29.51
N LEU A 169 13.32 17.69 28.62
CA LEU A 169 14.64 17.45 28.01
C LEU A 169 15.12 18.64 27.15
N LEU A 170 14.19 19.37 26.54
CA LEU A 170 14.46 20.53 25.70
C LEU A 170 14.52 21.86 26.47
N ASP A 171 14.37 21.86 27.81
CA ASP A 171 14.24 23.06 28.65
C ASP A 171 13.11 24.01 28.17
N ALA A 172 12.03 23.41 27.70
CA ALA A 172 10.92 24.06 27.00
C ALA A 172 9.56 23.83 27.69
N ALA A 173 9.56 23.50 28.98
CA ALA A 173 8.33 23.19 29.73
C ALA A 173 7.31 24.34 29.72
N GLY A 174 7.76 25.60 29.66
CA GLY A 174 6.89 26.77 29.54
C GLY A 174 6.20 26.94 28.18
N GLY A 175 6.62 26.17 27.18
CA GLY A 175 6.02 26.15 25.84
C GLY A 175 4.94 25.08 25.66
N LEU A 176 4.66 24.23 26.65
CA LEU A 176 3.66 23.17 26.54
C LEU A 176 2.57 23.31 27.60
N GLU A 177 1.32 23.44 27.17
CA GLU A 177 0.17 23.56 28.08
C GLU A 177 -0.94 22.56 27.77
N ARG A 178 -1.54 22.05 28.86
CA ARG A 178 -2.66 21.11 28.82
C ARG A 178 -3.93 21.78 29.29
N ALA A 179 -5.00 21.62 28.51
CA ALA A 179 -6.31 22.21 28.78
C ALA A 179 -7.45 21.18 28.65
N GLY A 180 -8.63 21.55 29.11
CA GLY A 180 -9.87 20.81 28.90
C GLY A 180 -10.04 19.57 29.77
N ASN A 181 -11.09 18.80 29.52
CA ASN A 181 -11.31 17.52 30.19
C ASN A 181 -11.94 16.58 29.15
N PRO A 182 -11.39 15.37 28.94
CA PRO A 182 -11.99 14.41 28.02
C PRO A 182 -13.43 14.04 28.44
N GLU A 183 -13.84 14.20 29.69
CA GLU A 183 -15.21 13.97 30.13
C GLU A 183 -16.10 15.23 30.04
N ALA A 184 -15.54 16.38 29.67
CA ALA A 184 -16.29 17.62 29.51
C ALA A 184 -17.35 17.49 28.42
N THR A 185 -18.51 18.10 28.68
CA THR A 185 -19.62 18.17 27.73
C THR A 185 -19.57 19.45 26.88
N GLU A 186 -18.72 20.38 27.29
CA GLU A 186 -18.44 21.63 26.61
C GLU A 186 -17.78 21.40 25.25
N PRO A 187 -18.03 22.29 24.27
CA PRO A 187 -17.34 22.25 22.98
C PRO A 187 -15.83 22.44 23.13
N ALA A 188 -15.09 21.75 22.26
CA ALA A 188 -13.68 22.01 22.00
C ALA A 188 -13.42 23.48 21.62
N GLY A 189 -12.25 23.99 21.99
CA GLY A 189 -11.85 25.38 21.82
C GLY A 189 -12.45 26.29 22.89
N GLY A 190 -12.64 25.79 24.11
CA GLY A 190 -13.20 26.55 25.23
C GLY A 190 -12.26 27.63 25.76
N ALA A 191 -12.73 28.42 26.73
CA ALA A 191 -11.93 29.48 27.35
C ALA A 191 -10.64 28.94 28.00
N GLU A 192 -10.69 27.74 28.59
CA GLU A 192 -9.52 27.09 29.20
C GLU A 192 -8.39 26.82 28.21
N ALA A 193 -8.71 26.55 26.94
CA ALA A 193 -7.73 26.28 25.90
C ALA A 193 -7.36 27.52 25.08
N LEU A 194 -8.32 28.40 24.78
CA LEU A 194 -8.06 29.62 24.02
C LEU A 194 -7.29 30.67 24.83
N GLN A 195 -7.54 30.79 26.14
CA GLN A 195 -6.88 31.79 26.97
C GLN A 195 -5.34 31.64 26.97
N PRO A 196 -4.76 30.45 27.20
CA PRO A 196 -3.32 30.28 27.09
C PRO A 196 -2.80 30.48 25.67
N PHE A 197 -3.51 30.00 24.65
CA PHE A 197 -3.14 30.20 23.25
C PHE A 197 -3.04 31.69 22.87
N LEU A 198 -4.03 32.51 23.24
CA LEU A 198 -3.99 33.96 23.00
C LEU A 198 -2.89 34.65 23.79
N ARG A 199 -2.62 34.24 25.04
CA ARG A 199 -1.51 34.76 25.83
C ARG A 199 -0.17 34.54 25.13
N PHE A 200 0.05 33.36 24.53
CA PHE A 200 1.26 33.07 23.77
C PHE A 200 1.43 33.94 22.52
N LEU A 201 0.33 34.42 21.95
CA LEU A 201 0.33 35.39 20.85
C LEU A 201 0.40 36.86 21.33
N GLY A 202 0.60 37.10 22.63
CA GLY A 202 0.65 38.45 23.20
C GLY A 202 -0.71 39.16 23.28
N ILE A 203 -1.81 38.41 23.23
CA ILE A 203 -3.18 38.95 23.28
C ILE A 203 -3.75 38.79 24.70
N GLU A 204 -3.80 39.89 25.43
CA GLU A 204 -4.36 39.96 26.79
C GLU A 204 -5.87 40.27 26.75
N SER A 205 -6.68 39.31 26.27
CA SER A 205 -8.14 39.42 26.26
C SER A 205 -8.78 38.41 27.19
N ARG A 206 -9.79 38.83 27.97
CA ARG A 206 -10.62 37.89 28.75
C ARG A 206 -11.62 37.21 27.83
N ILE A 207 -11.52 35.89 27.69
CA ILE A 207 -12.42 35.13 26.83
C ILE A 207 -13.70 34.77 27.60
N ALA A 208 -14.85 35.11 27.04
CA ALA A 208 -16.13 34.66 27.57
C ALA A 208 -16.29 33.14 27.32
N PRO A 209 -16.88 32.38 28.24
CA PRO A 209 -17.17 30.96 28.00
C PRO A 209 -17.99 30.80 26.72
N LEU A 210 -17.66 29.80 25.90
CA LEU A 210 -18.50 29.43 24.76
C LEU A 210 -19.88 29.01 25.28
N PRO A 211 -20.98 29.40 24.60
CA PRO A 211 -22.30 28.92 24.97
C PRO A 211 -22.33 27.39 24.89
N LYS A 212 -23.06 26.76 25.83
CA LYS A 212 -23.31 25.31 25.76
C LYS A 212 -23.97 25.01 24.41
N LEU A 213 -23.40 24.07 23.67
CA LEU A 213 -23.95 23.67 22.38
C LEU A 213 -25.18 22.79 22.67
N GLU A 214 -26.38 23.36 22.63
CA GLU A 214 -27.63 22.63 22.92
C GLU A 214 -27.88 21.49 21.92
N LYS A 215 -27.31 21.61 20.70
CA LYS A 215 -27.19 20.56 19.69
C LYS A 215 -25.87 20.74 18.95
N MET A 216 -25.15 19.65 18.67
CA MET A 216 -24.14 19.68 17.61
C MET A 216 -24.77 20.23 16.33
N LEU A 217 -24.00 20.93 15.48
CA LEU A 217 -24.45 21.37 14.16
C LEU A 217 -24.78 20.14 13.29
N GLU A 218 -25.93 19.53 13.58
CA GLU A 218 -26.48 18.34 12.95
C GLU A 218 -27.38 18.80 11.82
N SER A 219 -26.80 18.90 10.63
CA SER A 219 -27.37 18.42 9.37
C SER A 219 -26.62 19.03 8.19
N ALA A 220 -26.50 18.26 7.11
CA ALA A 220 -26.04 18.74 5.81
C ALA A 220 -26.85 19.94 5.30
N GLU A 221 -28.06 20.18 5.82
CA GLU A 221 -28.93 21.33 5.52
C GLU A 221 -28.39 22.66 6.06
N SER A 222 -27.58 22.63 7.12
CA SER A 222 -26.92 23.84 7.71
C SER A 222 -25.69 24.32 6.93
N VAL A 223 -25.14 23.49 6.03
CA VAL A 223 -24.00 23.87 5.19
C VAL A 223 -24.50 24.77 4.07
N THR A 224 -24.17 26.06 4.14
CA THR A 224 -24.54 27.04 3.12
C THR A 224 -24.11 26.56 1.73
N ALA A 225 -24.85 26.94 0.69
CA ALA A 225 -24.47 26.63 -0.70
C ALA A 225 -23.02 27.07 -1.01
N THR A 226 -22.59 28.19 -0.43
CA THR A 226 -21.22 28.70 -0.51
C THR A 226 -20.19 27.77 0.15
N ALA A 227 -20.50 27.17 1.29
CA ALA A 227 -19.62 26.19 1.93
C ALA A 227 -19.51 24.89 1.13
N ARG A 228 -20.63 24.42 0.54
CA ARG A 228 -20.60 23.26 -0.37
C ARG A 228 -19.79 23.53 -1.64
N ASP A 229 -19.97 24.70 -2.24
CA ASP A 229 -19.19 25.12 -3.41
C ASP A 229 -17.68 25.20 -3.09
N ARG A 230 -17.32 25.79 -1.94
CA ARG A 230 -15.92 25.85 -1.48
C ARG A 230 -15.32 24.46 -1.31
N MET A 231 -16.04 23.54 -0.66
CA MET A 231 -15.61 22.16 -0.49
C MET A 231 -15.40 21.46 -1.84
N ARG A 232 -16.34 21.64 -2.78
CA ARG A 232 -16.21 21.11 -4.14
C ARG A 232 -14.95 21.64 -4.82
N ARG A 233 -14.71 22.95 -4.80
CA ARG A 233 -13.52 23.56 -5.41
C ARG A 233 -12.22 23.03 -4.79
N GLN A 234 -12.17 22.86 -3.47
CA GLN A 234 -11.00 22.29 -2.79
C GLN A 234 -10.75 20.83 -3.18
N LEU A 235 -11.82 20.03 -3.33
CA LEU A 235 -11.74 18.64 -3.77
C LEU A 235 -11.24 18.55 -5.22
N GLU A 236 -11.84 19.33 -6.12
CA GLU A 236 -11.45 19.39 -7.55
C GLU A 236 -10.01 19.87 -7.73
N GLU A 237 -9.55 20.82 -6.90
CA GLU A 237 -8.17 21.28 -6.88
C GLU A 237 -7.20 20.15 -6.51
N MET A 238 -7.47 19.42 -5.42
CA MET A 238 -6.62 18.30 -4.98
C MET A 238 -6.61 17.14 -5.98
N SER A 239 -7.78 16.79 -6.55
CA SER A 239 -7.86 15.77 -7.60
C SER A 239 -7.07 16.20 -8.84
N ARG A 240 -7.27 17.43 -9.34
CA ARG A 240 -6.54 17.94 -10.51
C ARG A 240 -5.03 17.96 -10.29
N PHE A 241 -4.57 18.41 -9.13
CA PHE A 241 -3.14 18.39 -8.78
C PHE A 241 -2.59 16.96 -8.77
N THR A 242 -3.34 16.02 -8.17
CA THR A 242 -2.97 14.60 -8.14
C THR A 242 -2.89 13.99 -9.54
N GLN A 243 -3.85 14.30 -10.43
CA GLN A 243 -3.81 13.86 -11.83
C GLN A 243 -2.62 14.47 -12.61
N GLN A 244 -2.25 15.72 -12.35
CA GLN A 244 -1.04 16.32 -12.94
C GLN A 244 0.25 15.64 -12.48
N ILE A 245 0.32 15.18 -11.23
CA ILE A 245 1.44 14.37 -10.74
C ILE A 245 1.46 13.01 -11.48
N LEU A 246 0.30 12.36 -11.63
CA LEU A 246 0.19 11.10 -12.36
C LEU A 246 0.74 11.21 -13.79
N GLU A 247 0.35 12.25 -14.53
CA GLU A 247 0.83 12.51 -15.91
C GLU A 247 2.36 12.62 -16.00
N ARG A 248 3.02 13.14 -14.95
CA ARG A 248 4.47 13.34 -14.90
C ARG A 248 5.22 12.14 -14.33
N SER A 249 4.52 11.22 -13.68
CA SER A 249 5.11 10.10 -12.92
C SER A 249 6.06 9.25 -13.76
N ALA A 250 5.70 8.92 -15.01
CA ALA A 250 6.53 8.14 -15.92
C ALA A 250 7.86 8.84 -16.25
N ALA A 251 7.87 10.17 -16.39
CA ALA A 251 9.09 10.93 -16.65
C ALA A 251 9.99 10.98 -15.40
N VAL A 252 9.40 11.07 -14.20
CA VAL A 252 10.14 10.98 -12.93
C VAL A 252 10.82 9.62 -12.82
N ARG A 253 10.08 8.52 -13.05
CA ARG A 253 10.66 7.16 -13.06
C ARG A 253 11.77 7.01 -14.09
N ALA A 254 11.58 7.51 -15.32
CA ALA A 254 12.60 7.44 -16.36
C ALA A 254 13.90 8.18 -16.00
N LYS A 255 13.80 9.28 -15.23
CA LYS A 255 14.97 10.00 -14.71
C LYS A 255 15.64 9.23 -13.58
N ASP A 256 14.85 8.68 -12.66
CA ASP A 256 15.34 7.94 -11.50
C ASP A 256 16.02 6.62 -11.89
N TRP A 257 15.52 5.95 -12.93
CA TRP A 257 16.10 4.74 -13.53
C TRP A 257 17.09 5.00 -14.68
N HIS A 258 17.60 6.24 -14.79
CA HIS A 258 18.44 6.62 -15.93
C HIS A 258 19.71 5.78 -16.05
N ASP A 259 20.30 5.36 -14.94
CA ASP A 259 21.48 4.50 -14.89
C ASP A 259 21.25 3.13 -15.54
N VAL A 260 20.13 2.46 -15.20
CA VAL A 260 19.69 1.19 -15.80
C VAL A 260 19.37 1.37 -17.28
N ILE A 261 18.62 2.42 -17.63
CA ILE A 261 18.23 2.71 -19.01
C ILE A 261 19.46 2.99 -19.89
N SER A 262 20.39 3.81 -19.39
CA SER A 262 21.62 4.18 -20.10
C SER A 262 22.54 2.97 -20.28
N ALA A 263 22.72 2.14 -19.25
CA ALA A 263 23.47 0.89 -19.34
C ALA A 263 22.86 -0.06 -20.40
N ALA A 264 21.53 -0.23 -20.39
CA ALA A 264 20.85 -1.02 -21.41
C ALA A 264 21.03 -0.44 -22.82
N GLN A 265 20.92 0.88 -23.00
CA GLN A 265 21.15 1.51 -24.30
C GLN A 265 22.58 1.31 -24.82
N GLY A 266 23.56 1.36 -23.92
CA GLY A 266 24.96 1.01 -24.18
C GLY A 266 25.24 -0.49 -24.34
N LYS A 267 24.21 -1.35 -24.16
CA LYS A 267 24.31 -2.81 -24.18
C LYS A 267 25.29 -3.38 -23.14
N ASP A 268 25.45 -2.68 -22.01
CA ASP A 268 26.33 -3.08 -20.92
C ASP A 268 25.53 -3.84 -19.85
N ALA A 269 25.50 -5.18 -19.98
CA ALA A 269 24.76 -6.06 -19.08
C ALA A 269 25.33 -6.05 -17.65
N VAL A 270 26.64 -5.91 -17.47
CA VAL A 270 27.25 -5.89 -16.14
C VAL A 270 26.79 -4.63 -15.40
N LYS A 271 26.94 -3.46 -16.04
CA LYS A 271 26.50 -2.19 -15.46
C LYS A 271 24.99 -2.15 -15.22
N ALA A 272 24.21 -2.69 -16.14
CA ALA A 272 22.75 -2.77 -15.96
C ALA A 272 22.38 -3.65 -14.77
N GLY A 273 23.04 -4.80 -14.59
CA GLY A 273 22.82 -5.68 -13.44
C GLY A 273 23.14 -5.00 -12.11
N THR A 274 24.30 -4.36 -11.98
CA THR A 274 24.66 -3.62 -10.76
C THR A 274 23.64 -2.52 -10.44
N ALA A 275 23.18 -1.77 -11.44
CA ALA A 275 22.18 -0.73 -11.23
C ALA A 275 20.81 -1.33 -10.86
N VAL A 276 20.38 -2.40 -11.53
CA VAL A 276 19.15 -3.14 -11.19
C VAL A 276 19.18 -3.66 -9.75
N ASP A 277 20.31 -4.18 -9.27
CA ASP A 277 20.47 -4.67 -7.90
C ASP A 277 20.33 -3.53 -6.87
N ALA A 278 20.94 -2.37 -7.13
CA ALA A 278 20.79 -1.19 -6.28
C ALA A 278 19.33 -0.70 -6.21
N HIS A 279 18.63 -0.71 -7.35
CA HIS A 279 17.20 -0.39 -7.39
C HIS A 279 16.36 -1.45 -6.68
N ARG A 280 16.68 -2.75 -6.78
CA ARG A 280 15.99 -3.83 -6.08
C ARG A 280 16.01 -3.58 -4.58
N ASP A 281 17.18 -3.30 -4.01
CA ASP A 281 17.35 -3.08 -2.58
C ASP A 281 16.59 -1.84 -2.09
N ARG A 282 16.68 -0.74 -2.84
CA ARG A 282 15.96 0.49 -2.53
C ARG A 282 14.45 0.27 -2.57
N ILE A 283 13.93 -0.34 -3.63
CA ILE A 283 12.49 -0.58 -3.78
C ILE A 283 11.99 -1.59 -2.73
N ARG A 284 12.78 -2.62 -2.42
CA ARG A 284 12.47 -3.57 -1.35
C ARG A 284 12.28 -2.87 -0.01
N ARG A 285 13.08 -1.85 0.28
CA ARG A 285 12.96 -1.03 1.50
C ARG A 285 11.81 -0.04 1.42
N ASP A 286 11.74 0.74 0.34
CA ASP A 286 10.92 1.95 0.27
C ASP A 286 9.48 1.73 -0.20
N LEU A 287 9.26 0.71 -1.03
CA LEU A 287 7.93 0.33 -1.50
C LEU A 287 7.35 -0.83 -0.68
N ILE A 288 8.15 -1.86 -0.41
CA ILE A 288 7.65 -3.08 0.24
C ILE A 288 7.76 -3.03 1.76
N GLY A 289 8.91 -2.62 2.32
CA GLY A 289 9.16 -2.60 3.77
C GLY A 289 9.67 -3.93 4.32
N LEU A 290 10.66 -3.90 5.21
CA LEU A 290 11.32 -5.08 5.78
C LEU A 290 10.87 -5.32 7.22
N ILE A 291 10.51 -6.57 7.53
CA ILE A 291 10.31 -7.03 8.91
C ILE A 291 11.71 -7.36 9.46
N PRO A 292 12.11 -6.79 10.61
CA PRO A 292 13.46 -6.98 11.15
C PRO A 292 13.65 -8.32 11.88
N ASP A 293 12.55 -9.03 12.16
CA ASP A 293 12.56 -10.30 12.90
C ASP A 293 13.38 -11.39 12.19
N GLU A 294 14.00 -12.27 12.97
CA GLU A 294 14.75 -13.40 12.45
C GLU A 294 13.81 -14.53 11.96
N LEU A 295 14.22 -15.22 10.90
CA LEU A 295 13.48 -16.38 10.39
C LEU A 295 13.63 -17.58 11.33
N LEU A 296 12.52 -18.26 11.62
CA LEU A 296 12.50 -19.49 12.42
C LEU A 296 12.96 -20.72 11.60
N PRO A 297 13.42 -21.81 12.24
CA PRO A 297 13.60 -23.11 11.58
C PRO A 297 12.34 -23.58 10.86
N LEU A 298 12.46 -24.37 9.77
CA LEU A 298 11.31 -24.67 8.90
C LEU A 298 10.16 -25.40 9.62
N ASN A 299 10.48 -26.32 10.53
CA ASN A 299 9.52 -27.16 11.26
C ASN A 299 8.33 -27.65 10.40
N PRO A 300 8.60 -28.34 9.28
CA PRO A 300 7.57 -28.69 8.32
C PRO A 300 6.53 -29.62 8.94
N ARG A 301 5.25 -29.31 8.71
CA ARG A 301 4.11 -30.13 9.11
C ARG A 301 3.27 -30.40 7.88
N SER A 302 2.96 -31.67 7.61
CA SER A 302 2.22 -32.06 6.41
C SER A 302 1.21 -33.17 6.67
N ARG A 303 0.15 -33.19 5.86
CA ARG A 303 -0.78 -34.32 5.76
C ARG A 303 -1.18 -34.56 4.31
N GLN A 304 -1.29 -35.81 3.90
CA GLN A 304 -1.79 -36.16 2.57
C GLN A 304 -3.29 -35.83 2.52
N ILE A 305 -3.72 -35.16 1.45
CA ILE A 305 -5.11 -34.75 1.23
C ILE A 305 -5.66 -35.20 -0.13
N LEU A 306 -4.80 -35.61 -1.06
CA LEU A 306 -5.19 -36.08 -2.40
C LEU A 306 -4.38 -37.31 -2.81
N ASP A 307 -5.01 -38.18 -3.59
CA ASP A 307 -4.39 -39.35 -4.21
C ASP A 307 -4.90 -39.51 -5.66
N ASP A 308 -4.39 -38.66 -6.57
CA ASP A 308 -4.71 -38.70 -8.01
C ASP A 308 -3.86 -39.80 -8.69
N PRO A 309 -4.33 -40.46 -9.76
CA PRO A 309 -3.50 -41.41 -10.51
C PRO A 309 -2.14 -40.88 -10.97
N ALA A 310 -2.02 -39.56 -11.22
CA ALA A 310 -0.79 -38.93 -11.70
C ALA A 310 0.07 -38.29 -10.59
N PHE A 311 -0.48 -37.96 -9.43
CA PHE A 311 0.25 -37.26 -8.36
C PHE A 311 -0.34 -37.53 -6.97
N THR A 312 0.47 -37.29 -5.93
CA THR A 312 0.04 -37.27 -4.54
C THR A 312 0.02 -35.83 -4.03
N GLY A 313 -1.06 -35.43 -3.35
CA GLY A 313 -1.22 -34.06 -2.85
C GLY A 313 -1.15 -33.97 -1.32
N TRP A 314 -0.43 -32.98 -0.82
CA TRP A 314 -0.19 -32.75 0.61
C TRP A 314 -0.55 -31.31 0.98
N GLU A 315 -1.27 -31.13 2.09
CA GLU A 315 -1.29 -29.84 2.76
C GLU A 315 -0.01 -29.72 3.59
N VAL A 316 0.71 -28.61 3.46
CA VAL A 316 2.00 -28.38 4.11
C VAL A 316 2.01 -27.01 4.78
N THR A 317 2.64 -26.91 5.96
CA THR A 317 3.00 -25.65 6.61
C THR A 317 4.45 -25.66 7.08
N VAL A 318 5.08 -24.49 7.06
CA VAL A 318 6.43 -24.22 7.62
C VAL A 318 6.42 -22.91 8.39
N ASP A 319 7.29 -22.79 9.39
CA ASP A 319 7.41 -21.57 10.21
C ASP A 319 8.23 -20.48 9.48
N VAL A 320 7.86 -19.21 9.71
CA VAL A 320 8.49 -18.02 9.13
C VAL A 320 9.01 -17.10 10.24
N PHE A 321 8.10 -16.49 10.98
CA PHE A 321 8.35 -15.66 12.16
C PHE A 321 7.53 -16.21 13.33
N PRO A 322 7.73 -15.75 14.58
CA PRO A 322 6.78 -16.03 15.66
C PRO A 322 5.33 -15.74 15.20
N ASP A 323 4.44 -16.72 15.36
CA ASP A 323 3.03 -16.69 14.96
C ASP A 323 2.74 -16.50 13.45
N VAL A 324 3.75 -16.59 12.58
CA VAL A 324 3.60 -16.50 11.12
C VAL A 324 4.11 -17.76 10.45
N ILE A 325 3.25 -18.40 9.66
CA ILE A 325 3.56 -19.59 8.87
C ILE A 325 3.47 -19.30 7.37
N ALA A 326 4.16 -20.09 6.55
CA ALA A 326 3.88 -20.26 5.14
C ALA A 326 3.19 -21.61 4.95
N GLY A 327 2.07 -21.65 4.24
CA GLY A 327 1.30 -22.89 4.06
C GLY A 327 0.66 -22.98 2.69
N GLY A 328 0.33 -24.20 2.26
CA GLY A 328 -0.19 -24.43 0.93
C GLY A 328 -0.37 -25.91 0.60
N ILE A 329 -0.56 -26.18 -0.69
CA ILE A 329 -0.76 -27.52 -1.22
C ILE A 329 0.38 -27.89 -2.14
N LEU A 330 1.11 -28.94 -1.77
CA LEU A 330 2.18 -29.56 -2.56
C LEU A 330 1.60 -30.71 -3.36
N LEU A 331 1.79 -30.72 -4.68
CA LEU A 331 1.53 -31.87 -5.53
C LEU A 331 2.85 -32.46 -6.01
N VAL A 332 3.08 -33.74 -5.71
CA VAL A 332 4.26 -34.49 -6.14
C VAL A 332 3.82 -35.52 -7.18
N PRO A 333 4.30 -35.43 -8.44
CA PRO A 333 4.02 -36.42 -9.47
C PRO A 333 4.41 -37.83 -9.03
N LYS A 334 3.64 -38.83 -9.46
CA LYS A 334 3.97 -40.24 -9.24
C LYS A 334 5.00 -40.73 -10.28
N GLY A 335 5.71 -41.80 -9.93
CA GLY A 335 6.68 -42.44 -10.83
C GLY A 335 7.97 -41.65 -11.03
N ILE A 336 8.36 -40.81 -10.06
CA ILE A 336 9.69 -40.20 -9.99
C ILE A 336 10.67 -41.30 -9.57
N ALA A 337 11.70 -41.56 -10.38
CA ALA A 337 12.71 -42.57 -10.06
C ALA A 337 13.57 -42.13 -8.87
N ALA A 338 14.16 -43.09 -8.15
CA ALA A 338 15.05 -42.77 -7.04
C ALA A 338 16.24 -41.93 -7.54
N GLY A 339 16.42 -40.74 -6.94
CA GLY A 339 17.46 -39.78 -7.33
C GLY A 339 17.10 -38.87 -8.51
N GLU A 340 15.96 -39.08 -9.16
CA GLU A 340 15.44 -38.16 -10.18
C GLU A 340 14.90 -36.89 -9.50
N LYS A 341 15.30 -35.73 -10.04
CA LYS A 341 14.84 -34.41 -9.58
C LYS A 341 14.08 -33.70 -10.68
N ARG A 342 12.93 -33.14 -10.34
CA ARG A 342 12.02 -32.45 -11.25
C ARG A 342 11.99 -30.96 -10.96
N PRO A 343 11.76 -30.12 -11.99
CA PRO A 343 11.50 -28.71 -11.78
C PRO A 343 10.21 -28.54 -10.96
N ALA A 344 10.15 -27.44 -10.20
CA ALA A 344 8.97 -27.08 -9.43
C ALA A 344 8.32 -25.78 -9.93
N VAL A 345 7.01 -25.65 -9.78
CA VAL A 345 6.27 -24.43 -10.08
C VAL A 345 5.41 -24.01 -8.90
N VAL A 346 5.64 -22.81 -8.39
CA VAL A 346 4.77 -22.18 -7.39
C VAL A 346 3.57 -21.57 -8.11
N CYS A 347 2.38 -22.07 -7.80
CA CYS A 347 1.13 -21.81 -8.51
C CYS A 347 0.19 -20.94 -7.65
N GLN A 348 0.11 -19.63 -7.94
CA GLN A 348 -0.58 -18.68 -7.08
C GLN A 348 -2.01 -18.36 -7.54
N HIS A 349 -2.98 -18.60 -6.66
CA HIS A 349 -4.37 -18.13 -6.81
C HIS A 349 -4.51 -16.63 -6.52
N GLY A 350 -5.57 -16.03 -7.05
CA GLY A 350 -5.96 -14.62 -6.88
C GLY A 350 -6.66 -14.29 -5.55
N LEU A 351 -7.17 -13.06 -5.48
CA LEU A 351 -7.82 -12.43 -4.32
C LEU A 351 -8.99 -13.27 -3.81
N GLU A 352 -9.12 -13.41 -2.48
CA GLU A 352 -10.12 -14.26 -1.80
C GLU A 352 -10.07 -15.77 -2.15
N GLY A 353 -9.21 -16.21 -3.05
CA GLY A 353 -9.04 -17.62 -3.39
C GLY A 353 -8.36 -18.44 -2.29
N VAL A 354 -8.28 -19.75 -2.54
CA VAL A 354 -7.55 -20.72 -1.71
C VAL A 354 -6.69 -21.64 -2.58
N PRO A 355 -5.65 -22.31 -2.04
CA PRO A 355 -4.80 -23.24 -2.79
C PRO A 355 -5.53 -24.27 -3.64
N MET A 356 -6.65 -24.82 -3.16
CA MET A 356 -7.42 -25.82 -3.91
C MET A 356 -8.05 -25.27 -5.20
N ASP A 357 -8.22 -23.96 -5.35
CA ASP A 357 -8.81 -23.36 -6.56
C ASP A 357 -7.95 -23.57 -7.81
N VAL A 358 -6.63 -23.73 -7.65
CA VAL A 358 -5.70 -23.99 -8.76
C VAL A 358 -5.45 -25.49 -8.99
N VAL A 359 -6.03 -26.35 -8.15
CA VAL A 359 -5.87 -27.81 -8.19
C VAL A 359 -7.15 -28.51 -8.67
N THR A 360 -8.31 -27.99 -8.26
CA THR A 360 -9.62 -28.63 -8.49
C THR A 360 -10.08 -28.48 -9.93
N GLY A 361 -10.50 -29.58 -10.56
CA GLY A 361 -10.99 -29.63 -11.95
C GLY A 361 -12.47 -29.29 -12.15
N GLU A 362 -13.12 -28.73 -11.13
CA GLU A 362 -14.56 -28.47 -11.11
C GLU A 362 -14.89 -27.26 -10.20
N GLY A 363 -16.16 -26.84 -10.20
CA GLY A 363 -16.63 -25.74 -9.36
C GLY A 363 -16.40 -24.34 -9.96
N PRO A 364 -16.73 -23.29 -9.19
CA PRO A 364 -16.80 -21.93 -9.70
C PRO A 364 -15.44 -21.32 -10.06
N SER A 365 -14.34 -21.83 -9.49
CA SER A 365 -12.98 -21.34 -9.76
C SER A 365 -12.32 -22.02 -10.97
N PHE A 366 -12.81 -23.18 -11.40
CA PHE A 366 -12.23 -23.94 -12.52
C PHE A 366 -12.22 -23.17 -13.86
N PRO A 367 -13.27 -22.42 -14.28
CA PRO A 367 -13.20 -21.64 -15.51
C PRO A 367 -12.07 -20.58 -15.52
N ILE A 368 -11.67 -20.11 -14.34
CA ILE A 368 -10.60 -19.12 -14.16
C ILE A 368 -9.23 -19.79 -14.15
N TYR A 369 -9.03 -20.81 -13.33
CA TYR A 369 -7.69 -21.39 -13.12
C TYR A 369 -7.42 -22.64 -13.94
N LYS A 370 -8.46 -23.31 -14.44
CA LYS A 370 -8.39 -24.56 -15.22
C LYS A 370 -7.53 -25.65 -14.57
N ALA A 371 -7.53 -25.69 -13.23
CA ALA A 371 -6.71 -26.61 -12.45
C ALA A 371 -5.21 -26.60 -12.84
N PHE A 372 -4.65 -25.44 -13.19
CA PHE A 372 -3.33 -25.37 -13.81
C PHE A 372 -2.19 -25.99 -12.97
N ALA A 373 -2.30 -25.99 -11.63
CA ALA A 373 -1.31 -26.65 -10.78
C ALA A 373 -1.39 -28.19 -10.94
N ALA A 374 -2.60 -28.75 -10.94
CA ALA A 374 -2.79 -30.18 -11.18
C ALA A 374 -2.39 -30.58 -12.61
N GLU A 375 -2.64 -29.73 -13.60
CA GLU A 375 -2.22 -29.97 -14.99
C GLU A 375 -0.70 -29.97 -15.13
N LEU A 376 0.00 -29.02 -14.48
CA LEU A 376 1.46 -29.02 -14.41
C LEU A 376 2.00 -30.25 -13.67
N ALA A 377 1.35 -30.69 -12.59
CA ALA A 377 1.70 -31.93 -11.91
C ALA A 377 1.55 -33.17 -12.81
N ARG A 378 0.50 -33.23 -13.63
CA ARG A 378 0.30 -34.31 -14.64
C ARG A 378 1.36 -34.30 -15.74
N ARG A 379 1.95 -33.13 -16.02
CA ARG A 379 3.10 -32.96 -16.92
C ARG A 379 4.44 -33.29 -16.27
N GLY A 380 4.43 -33.58 -14.96
CA GLY A 380 5.62 -33.99 -14.22
C GLY A 380 6.31 -32.88 -13.44
N TYR A 381 5.78 -31.65 -13.39
CA TYR A 381 6.31 -30.63 -12.47
C TYR A 381 5.90 -30.95 -11.02
N VAL A 382 6.79 -30.72 -10.05
CA VAL A 382 6.34 -30.59 -8.66
C VAL A 382 5.62 -29.24 -8.54
N THR A 383 4.44 -29.17 -7.94
CA THR A 383 3.75 -27.87 -7.80
C THR A 383 3.47 -27.53 -6.35
N PHE A 384 3.63 -26.26 -5.99
CA PHE A 384 3.22 -25.77 -4.67
C PHE A 384 2.26 -24.60 -4.83
N ALA A 385 1.05 -24.72 -4.29
CA ALA A 385 0.05 -23.66 -4.30
C ALA A 385 -0.04 -23.02 -2.90
N PRO A 386 0.59 -21.86 -2.65
CA PRO A 386 0.59 -21.22 -1.32
C PRO A 386 -0.69 -20.45 -1.03
N GLN A 387 -1.07 -20.42 0.25
CA GLN A 387 -2.08 -19.51 0.80
C GLN A 387 -1.39 -18.24 1.33
N ASN A 388 -1.60 -17.13 0.62
CA ASN A 388 -1.20 -15.80 1.07
C ASN A 388 -2.32 -15.12 1.88
N PRO A 389 -2.00 -14.12 2.73
CA PRO A 389 -2.95 -13.47 3.64
C PRO A 389 -3.82 -12.42 2.93
N TYR A 390 -4.59 -12.83 1.91
CA TYR A 390 -5.54 -11.96 1.20
C TYR A 390 -6.96 -12.55 1.09
N ARG A 391 -7.41 -13.15 2.19
CA ARG A 391 -8.74 -13.76 2.34
C ARG A 391 -9.48 -13.22 3.56
N GLY A 392 -10.79 -13.05 3.44
CA GLY A 392 -11.67 -12.63 4.53
C GLY A 392 -12.08 -11.16 4.47
N HIS A 393 -12.12 -10.59 3.27
CA HIS A 393 -12.50 -9.20 3.02
C HIS A 393 -11.75 -8.21 3.92
N ASP A 394 -12.44 -7.43 4.75
CA ASP A 394 -11.79 -6.42 5.60
C ASP A 394 -10.81 -7.03 6.61
N ARG A 395 -10.95 -8.32 6.97
CA ARG A 395 -10.03 -9.00 7.89
C ARG A 395 -8.60 -9.00 7.38
N PHE A 396 -8.37 -9.19 6.08
CA PHE A 396 -7.03 -9.14 5.53
C PHE A 396 -6.63 -7.73 5.12
N ARG A 397 -7.56 -6.92 4.58
CA ARG A 397 -7.26 -5.55 4.15
C ARG A 397 -6.80 -4.67 5.32
N THR A 398 -7.30 -4.93 6.52
CA THR A 398 -6.84 -4.26 7.74
C THR A 398 -5.38 -4.59 8.09
N LEU A 399 -4.82 -5.72 7.65
CA LEU A 399 -3.39 -6.02 7.83
C LEU A 399 -2.52 -5.02 7.05
N GLN A 400 -2.88 -4.69 5.80
CA GLN A 400 -2.20 -3.64 5.03
C GLN A 400 -2.25 -2.30 5.78
N ARG A 401 -3.41 -1.96 6.35
CA ARG A 401 -3.59 -0.71 7.10
C ARG A 401 -2.76 -0.66 8.38
N LYS A 402 -2.54 -1.79 9.04
CA LYS A 402 -1.63 -1.90 10.19
C LYS A 402 -0.17 -1.78 9.76
N GLY A 403 0.18 -2.36 8.60
CA GLY A 403 1.54 -2.30 8.06
C GLY A 403 1.96 -0.89 7.63
N ASN A 404 1.09 -0.15 6.95
CA ASN A 404 1.43 1.12 6.31
C ASN A 404 2.10 2.14 7.26
N PRO A 405 1.58 2.43 8.49
CA PRO A 405 2.24 3.34 9.42
C PRO A 405 3.61 2.86 9.91
N LEU A 406 3.90 1.56 9.85
CA LEU A 406 5.21 0.99 10.14
C LEU A 406 6.13 0.96 8.90
N GLY A 407 5.62 1.41 7.75
CA GLY A 407 6.32 1.30 6.47
C GLY A 407 6.37 -0.12 5.91
N LEU A 408 5.40 -0.94 6.27
CA LEU A 408 5.26 -2.33 5.84
C LEU A 408 4.04 -2.50 4.95
N THR A 409 4.05 -3.53 4.12
CA THR A 409 2.92 -3.99 3.29
C THR A 409 2.63 -5.46 3.57
N LEU A 410 1.54 -6.00 3.00
CA LEU A 410 1.30 -7.44 2.93
C LEU A 410 2.51 -8.20 2.35
N PHE A 411 3.21 -7.59 1.39
CA PHE A 411 4.39 -8.19 0.77
C PHE A 411 5.64 -8.18 1.65
N SER A 412 5.67 -7.38 2.73
CA SER A 412 6.69 -7.50 3.78
C SER A 412 6.68 -8.89 4.43
N THR A 413 5.50 -9.51 4.52
CA THR A 413 5.31 -10.87 5.06
C THR A 413 5.34 -11.93 3.96
N ILE A 414 4.72 -11.68 2.81
CA ILE A 414 4.61 -12.66 1.71
C ILE A 414 5.99 -13.01 1.12
N ILE A 415 6.90 -12.04 0.94
CA ILE A 415 8.23 -12.33 0.39
C ILE A 415 9.00 -13.33 1.28
N PRO A 416 9.13 -13.12 2.61
CA PRO A 416 9.67 -14.13 3.52
C PRO A 416 8.94 -15.48 3.46
N GLN A 417 7.61 -15.51 3.39
CA GLN A 417 6.85 -16.75 3.24
C GLN A 417 7.29 -17.54 1.99
N HIS A 418 7.45 -16.86 0.85
CA HIS A 418 7.95 -17.48 -0.37
C HIS A 418 9.41 -17.93 -0.26
N GLY A 419 10.25 -17.18 0.45
CA GLY A 419 11.61 -17.61 0.78
C GLY A 419 11.62 -18.94 1.55
N ARG A 420 10.74 -19.09 2.56
CA ARG A 420 10.59 -20.35 3.31
C ARG A 420 9.99 -21.49 2.50
N ILE A 421 9.09 -21.18 1.56
CA ILE A 421 8.57 -22.17 0.60
C ILE A 421 9.70 -22.71 -0.27
N ILE A 422 10.58 -21.85 -0.80
CA ILE A 422 11.74 -22.29 -1.59
C ILE A 422 12.70 -23.11 -0.74
N ASP A 423 12.98 -22.68 0.50
CA ASP A 423 13.82 -23.43 1.44
C ASP A 423 13.26 -24.84 1.66
N PHE A 424 11.96 -24.96 1.93
CA PHE A 424 11.27 -26.24 2.08
C PHE A 424 11.32 -27.10 0.81
N LEU A 425 10.96 -26.55 -0.34
CA LEU A 425 11.01 -27.28 -1.62
C LEU A 425 12.42 -27.79 -1.91
N SER A 426 13.44 -27.01 -1.55
CA SER A 426 14.85 -27.41 -1.71
C SER A 426 15.27 -28.57 -0.80
N THR A 427 14.48 -28.92 0.22
CA THR A 427 14.72 -30.11 1.05
C THR A 427 14.15 -31.40 0.47
N LEU A 428 13.23 -31.30 -0.50
CA LEU A 428 12.57 -32.46 -1.09
C LEU A 428 13.50 -33.18 -2.08
N PRO A 429 13.71 -34.51 -1.94
CA PRO A 429 14.60 -35.24 -2.83
C PRO A 429 14.12 -35.24 -4.29
N GLU A 430 12.82 -35.04 -4.53
CA GLU A 430 12.20 -34.99 -5.85
C GLU A 430 12.33 -33.63 -6.56
N VAL A 431 12.77 -32.58 -5.85
CA VAL A 431 12.82 -31.22 -6.39
C VAL A 431 14.25 -30.83 -6.79
N ASP A 432 14.37 -30.26 -7.99
CA ASP A 432 15.55 -29.53 -8.42
C ASP A 432 15.46 -28.07 -7.95
N SER A 433 16.23 -27.72 -6.91
CA SER A 433 16.22 -26.39 -6.31
C SER A 433 16.72 -25.28 -7.23
N ALA A 434 17.39 -25.60 -8.35
CA ALA A 434 17.82 -24.63 -9.34
C ALA A 434 16.72 -24.29 -10.38
N ARG A 435 15.61 -25.05 -10.39
CA ARG A 435 14.54 -24.96 -11.41
C ARG A 435 13.16 -24.79 -10.77
N ILE A 436 13.00 -23.70 -10.01
CA ILE A 436 11.73 -23.34 -9.36
C ILE A 436 11.14 -22.11 -10.04
N GLY A 437 10.05 -22.27 -10.79
CA GLY A 437 9.31 -21.17 -11.43
C GLY A 437 8.18 -20.61 -10.57
N PHE A 438 7.73 -19.40 -10.90
CA PHE A 438 6.52 -18.80 -10.33
C PHE A 438 5.47 -18.58 -11.43
N TYR A 439 4.22 -18.96 -11.18
CA TYR A 439 3.09 -18.69 -12.07
C TYR A 439 1.84 -18.31 -11.27
N GLY A 440 1.32 -17.10 -11.46
CA GLY A 440 0.11 -16.65 -10.77
C GLY A 440 -0.84 -15.84 -11.65
N LEU A 441 -2.13 -15.88 -11.30
CA LEU A 441 -3.22 -15.17 -11.97
C LEU A 441 -3.88 -14.13 -11.06
N SER A 442 -4.26 -12.97 -11.62
CA SER A 442 -4.97 -11.89 -10.91
C SER A 442 -4.14 -11.33 -9.75
N TYR A 443 -4.64 -11.35 -8.52
CA TYR A 443 -3.80 -11.04 -7.35
C TYR A 443 -2.57 -11.97 -7.24
N GLY A 444 -2.64 -13.20 -7.78
CA GLY A 444 -1.47 -14.05 -7.96
C GLY A 444 -0.51 -13.54 -9.03
N GLY A 445 -1.01 -12.87 -10.07
CA GLY A 445 -0.22 -12.11 -11.03
C GLY A 445 0.42 -10.87 -10.38
N LYS A 446 -0.30 -10.20 -9.46
CA LYS A 446 0.29 -9.14 -8.60
C LYS A 446 1.44 -9.71 -7.78
N THR A 447 1.29 -10.90 -7.20
CA THR A 447 2.37 -11.63 -6.50
C THR A 447 3.54 -11.96 -7.42
N ALA A 448 3.29 -12.35 -8.68
CA ALA A 448 4.35 -12.57 -9.69
C ALA A 448 5.22 -11.34 -9.96
N MET A 449 4.69 -10.14 -9.66
CA MET A 449 5.36 -8.85 -9.77
C MET A 449 5.86 -8.28 -8.43
N ARG A 450 5.60 -8.92 -7.28
CA ARG A 450 6.09 -8.47 -5.96
C ARG A 450 6.92 -9.52 -5.22
N VAL A 451 6.95 -10.76 -5.65
CA VAL A 451 7.76 -11.81 -5.03
C VAL A 451 9.00 -12.11 -5.87
N PRO A 452 8.90 -12.62 -7.11
CA PRO A 452 10.08 -12.91 -7.93
C PRO A 452 11.08 -11.76 -8.09
N PRO A 453 10.68 -10.47 -8.21
CA PRO A 453 11.63 -9.35 -8.23
C PRO A 453 12.58 -9.28 -7.03
N PHE A 454 12.15 -9.76 -5.85
CA PHE A 454 12.90 -9.67 -4.59
C PHE A 454 13.30 -11.04 -4.03
N GLU A 455 12.86 -12.13 -4.65
CA GLU A 455 13.28 -13.49 -4.37
C GLU A 455 13.96 -14.05 -5.63
N PRO A 456 15.28 -13.81 -5.81
CA PRO A 456 16.01 -14.12 -7.03
C PRO A 456 16.17 -15.63 -7.28
N ARG A 457 15.86 -16.49 -6.29
CA ARG A 457 15.92 -17.95 -6.43
C ARG A 457 14.80 -18.53 -7.29
N TYR A 458 13.73 -17.78 -7.55
CA TYR A 458 12.79 -18.17 -8.61
C TYR A 458 13.48 -18.07 -9.97
N THR A 459 13.49 -19.15 -10.75
CA THR A 459 14.16 -19.22 -12.06
C THR A 459 13.45 -18.38 -13.12
N LEU A 460 12.12 -18.22 -13.02
CA LEU A 460 11.29 -17.42 -13.92
C LEU A 460 10.03 -16.91 -13.22
N SER A 461 9.31 -15.97 -13.83
CA SER A 461 8.01 -15.48 -13.36
C SER A 461 7.00 -15.33 -14.50
N ILE A 462 5.77 -15.82 -14.29
CA ILE A 462 4.63 -15.65 -15.18
C ILE A 462 3.53 -14.85 -14.46
N CYS A 463 3.22 -13.67 -15.00
CA CYS A 463 2.17 -12.78 -14.53
C CYS A 463 0.96 -12.89 -15.45
N SER A 464 -0.07 -13.63 -15.03
CA SER A 464 -1.32 -13.78 -15.77
C SER A 464 -2.41 -12.84 -15.26
N ALA A 465 -3.14 -12.22 -16.19
CA ALA A 465 -4.36 -11.45 -15.90
C ALA A 465 -4.18 -10.32 -14.85
N ASP A 466 -3.01 -9.68 -14.83
CA ASP A 466 -2.68 -8.59 -13.90
C ASP A 466 -1.76 -7.54 -14.53
N TYR A 467 -0.81 -7.93 -15.39
CA TYR A 467 0.20 -7.02 -15.93
C TYR A 467 -0.40 -5.87 -16.75
N ASN A 468 -0.23 -4.61 -16.31
CA ASN A 468 -0.69 -3.41 -17.04
C ASN A 468 0.02 -2.15 -16.50
N GLU A 469 -0.35 -0.96 -17.00
CA GLU A 469 0.12 0.28 -16.38
C GLU A 469 -0.57 0.55 -15.03
N TRP A 470 0.04 -0.07 -14.01
CA TRP A 470 -0.54 -0.24 -12.68
C TRP A 470 -0.71 1.08 -11.93
N VAL A 471 0.29 1.96 -12.03
CA VAL A 471 0.23 3.30 -11.43
C VAL A 471 -0.99 4.06 -11.95
N ARG A 472 -1.21 4.07 -13.27
CA ARG A 472 -2.40 4.67 -13.88
C ARG A 472 -3.66 3.97 -13.39
N LYS A 473 -3.71 2.64 -13.38
CA LYS A 473 -4.87 1.88 -12.89
C LYS A 473 -5.27 2.28 -11.46
N ASN A 474 -4.31 2.58 -10.60
CA ASN A 474 -4.57 2.95 -9.21
C ASN A 474 -4.76 4.46 -8.98
N ALA A 475 -4.33 5.32 -9.90
CA ALA A 475 -4.37 6.77 -9.66
C ALA A 475 -5.34 7.54 -10.57
N VAL A 476 -5.78 6.98 -11.70
CA VAL A 476 -6.61 7.71 -12.67
C VAL A 476 -8.08 7.77 -12.24
N ASP A 477 -8.67 8.96 -12.24
CA ASP A 477 -9.96 9.23 -11.60
C ASP A 477 -11.13 9.45 -12.59
N HIS A 478 -10.98 9.00 -13.83
CA HIS A 478 -12.00 9.21 -14.87
C HIS A 478 -12.26 8.00 -15.76
N VAL A 479 -11.60 6.87 -15.52
CA VAL A 479 -11.81 5.64 -16.29
C VAL A 479 -12.45 4.54 -15.43
N PRO A 480 -13.34 3.71 -15.99
CA PRO A 480 -14.11 2.74 -15.21
C PRO A 480 -13.26 1.58 -14.67
N TYR A 481 -12.10 1.29 -15.27
CA TYR A 481 -11.20 0.19 -14.86
C TYR A 481 -10.29 0.54 -13.66
N SER A 482 -10.37 1.77 -13.14
CA SER A 482 -9.52 2.20 -12.04
C SER A 482 -9.97 1.65 -10.68
N TYR A 483 -9.00 1.25 -9.87
CA TYR A 483 -9.20 0.86 -8.46
C TYR A 483 -9.65 2.01 -7.55
N VAL A 484 -9.54 3.28 -7.99
CA VAL A 484 -10.11 4.43 -7.27
C VAL A 484 -11.60 4.21 -6.99
N PHE A 485 -12.32 3.48 -7.86
CA PHE A 485 -13.77 3.30 -7.79
C PHE A 485 -14.26 1.98 -7.18
N THR A 486 -13.35 1.12 -6.70
CA THR A 486 -13.68 -0.24 -6.26
C THR A 486 -13.50 -0.42 -4.75
N ASN A 487 -13.70 -1.63 -4.24
CA ASN A 487 -13.65 -1.94 -2.80
C ASN A 487 -12.28 -2.39 -2.31
N GLU A 488 -11.30 -2.60 -3.18
CA GLU A 488 -9.94 -3.00 -2.83
C GLU A 488 -9.12 -1.83 -2.28
N TYR A 489 -9.48 -1.32 -1.10
CA TYR A 489 -8.78 -0.17 -0.48
C TYR A 489 -7.36 -0.50 0.01
N GLU A 490 -6.96 -1.77 0.02
CA GLU A 490 -5.61 -2.25 0.32
C GLU A 490 -4.65 -2.17 -0.86
N ILE A 491 -5.17 -2.00 -2.09
CA ILE A 491 -4.40 -2.21 -3.32
C ILE A 491 -3.35 -1.13 -3.60
N PHE A 492 -3.55 0.06 -3.03
CA PHE A 492 -2.72 1.24 -3.20
C PHE A 492 -1.38 1.08 -2.49
N GLU A 493 -0.30 1.35 -3.20
CA GLU A 493 1.07 1.14 -2.74
C GLU A 493 1.80 2.49 -2.64
N TRP A 494 2.34 2.81 -1.47
CA TRP A 494 2.89 4.14 -1.20
C TRP A 494 3.96 4.52 -2.21
N ASN A 495 3.74 5.64 -2.91
CA ASN A 495 4.71 6.26 -3.81
C ASN A 495 5.20 5.37 -4.96
N MET A 496 4.46 4.31 -5.31
CA MET A 496 4.78 3.46 -6.45
C MET A 496 4.94 4.29 -7.73
N GLY A 497 4.09 5.30 -7.93
CA GLY A 497 4.14 6.19 -9.10
C GLY A 497 5.49 6.86 -9.34
N HIS A 498 6.30 7.11 -8.31
CA HIS A 498 7.64 7.69 -8.48
C HIS A 498 8.77 6.66 -8.39
N LEU A 499 8.52 5.48 -7.80
CA LEU A 499 9.55 4.46 -7.56
C LEU A 499 9.62 3.42 -8.69
N ALA A 500 8.48 2.85 -9.07
CA ALA A 500 8.42 1.75 -10.05
C ALA A 500 7.01 1.54 -10.59
N ASN A 501 6.89 1.11 -11.83
CA ASN A 501 5.71 0.43 -12.35
C ASN A 501 6.08 -1.00 -12.77
N TYR A 502 5.18 -1.72 -13.42
CA TYR A 502 5.35 -3.12 -13.77
C TYR A 502 6.52 -3.36 -14.74
N ALA A 503 6.83 -2.40 -15.61
CA ALA A 503 8.05 -2.45 -16.41
C ALA A 503 9.29 -2.45 -15.53
N GLU A 504 9.40 -1.49 -14.61
CA GLU A 504 10.53 -1.39 -13.69
C GLU A 504 10.63 -2.63 -12.77
N LEU A 505 9.51 -3.15 -12.25
CA LEU A 505 9.50 -4.39 -11.47
C LEU A 505 9.92 -5.61 -12.28
N SER A 506 9.60 -5.67 -13.58
CA SER A 506 10.09 -6.74 -14.46
C SER A 506 11.58 -6.62 -14.78
N TRP A 507 12.17 -5.42 -14.74
CA TRP A 507 13.62 -5.24 -14.89
C TRP A 507 14.37 -5.80 -13.69
N LEU A 508 13.76 -5.82 -12.50
CA LEU A 508 14.32 -6.52 -11.33
C LEU A 508 14.32 -8.06 -11.49
N ILE A 509 13.55 -8.60 -12.44
CA ILE A 509 13.55 -10.03 -12.77
C ILE A 509 14.68 -10.36 -13.73
N TRP A 510 15.03 -9.44 -14.63
CA TRP A 510 16.16 -9.58 -15.56
C TRP A 510 17.44 -9.99 -14.80
N PRO A 511 18.25 -10.93 -15.33
CA PRO A 511 18.17 -11.56 -16.66
C PRO A 511 17.26 -12.80 -16.73
N ARG A 512 16.51 -13.12 -15.68
CA ARG A 512 15.65 -14.32 -15.65
C ARG A 512 14.46 -14.19 -16.61
N PRO A 513 13.94 -15.30 -17.15
CA PRO A 513 12.74 -15.28 -17.98
C PRO A 513 11.52 -14.70 -17.26
N PHE A 514 10.78 -13.86 -17.98
CA PHE A 514 9.54 -13.23 -17.54
C PHE A 514 8.47 -13.30 -18.64
N MET A 515 7.27 -13.69 -18.27
CA MET A 515 6.14 -13.79 -19.21
C MET A 515 4.88 -13.11 -18.68
N VAL A 516 4.13 -12.49 -19.59
CA VAL A 516 2.76 -12.01 -19.37
C VAL A 516 1.77 -12.90 -20.11
N GLU A 517 0.65 -13.25 -19.47
CA GLU A 517 -0.47 -13.94 -20.12
C GLU A 517 -1.73 -13.07 -20.01
N ARG A 518 -2.36 -12.80 -21.15
CA ARG A 518 -3.40 -11.78 -21.28
C ARG A 518 -4.55 -12.23 -22.19
N GLY A 519 -5.76 -12.28 -21.61
CA GLY A 519 -7.00 -12.46 -22.35
C GLY A 519 -7.58 -11.13 -22.85
N HIS A 520 -8.05 -11.08 -24.08
CA HIS A 520 -8.62 -9.86 -24.69
C HIS A 520 -9.88 -9.35 -23.96
N ASP A 521 -10.67 -10.24 -23.35
CA ASP A 521 -11.89 -9.90 -22.62
C ASP A 521 -11.66 -9.73 -21.11
N ASP A 522 -10.40 -9.71 -20.66
CA ASP A 522 -10.08 -9.51 -19.26
C ASP A 522 -10.36 -8.06 -18.80
N GLY A 523 -11.38 -7.91 -17.96
CA GLY A 523 -11.82 -6.62 -17.40
C GLY A 523 -10.83 -5.96 -16.43
N VAL A 524 -9.69 -6.58 -16.11
CA VAL A 524 -8.65 -6.01 -15.23
C VAL A 524 -8.02 -4.74 -15.82
N ALA A 525 -7.80 -4.68 -17.11
CA ALA A 525 -7.20 -3.54 -17.82
C ALA A 525 -7.52 -3.63 -19.32
N PRO A 526 -7.41 -2.56 -20.11
CA PRO A 526 -7.46 -2.67 -21.58
C PRO A 526 -6.11 -3.14 -22.14
N ASP A 527 -6.14 -3.80 -23.31
CA ASP A 527 -4.94 -4.31 -23.99
C ASP A 527 -3.89 -3.22 -24.22
N ASP A 528 -4.32 -2.00 -24.56
CA ASP A 528 -3.44 -0.87 -24.81
C ASP A 528 -2.52 -0.56 -23.61
N TRP A 529 -3.04 -0.68 -22.38
CA TRP A 529 -2.24 -0.45 -21.17
C TRP A 529 -1.25 -1.58 -20.92
N VAL A 530 -1.66 -2.81 -21.21
CA VAL A 530 -0.79 -3.99 -21.12
C VAL A 530 0.34 -3.90 -22.14
N ALA A 531 0.00 -3.61 -23.39
CA ALA A 531 0.95 -3.49 -24.49
C ALA A 531 1.92 -2.33 -24.28
N TRP A 532 1.42 -1.16 -23.84
CA TRP A 532 2.26 0.00 -23.54
C TRP A 532 3.30 -0.31 -22.47
N GLU A 533 2.88 -0.94 -21.38
CA GLU A 533 3.78 -1.28 -20.28
C GLU A 533 4.79 -2.35 -20.69
N PHE A 534 4.34 -3.42 -21.34
CA PHE A 534 5.18 -4.54 -21.74
C PHE A 534 6.22 -4.16 -22.80
N ALA A 535 5.93 -3.18 -23.66
CA ALA A 535 6.90 -2.67 -24.64
C ALA A 535 8.18 -2.13 -23.97
N LYS A 536 8.06 -1.53 -22.77
CA LYS A 536 9.23 -1.06 -21.99
C LYS A 536 10.07 -2.24 -21.48
N THR A 537 9.42 -3.29 -20.95
CA THR A 537 10.07 -4.54 -20.54
C THR A 537 10.79 -5.20 -21.70
N LYS A 538 10.09 -5.44 -22.81
CA LYS A 538 10.67 -6.07 -23.99
C LYS A 538 11.89 -5.30 -24.51
N ARG A 539 11.80 -3.97 -24.58
CA ARG A 539 12.92 -3.12 -25.00
C ARG A 539 14.14 -3.29 -24.09
N HIS A 540 13.96 -3.30 -22.77
CA HIS A 540 15.05 -3.47 -21.80
C HIS A 540 15.77 -4.81 -22.02
N PHE A 541 15.00 -5.91 -22.07
CA PHE A 541 15.51 -7.26 -22.29
C PHE A 541 16.24 -7.41 -23.65
N VAL A 542 15.66 -6.88 -24.74
CA VAL A 542 16.29 -6.89 -26.08
C VAL A 542 17.61 -6.12 -26.09
N LYS A 543 17.65 -4.94 -25.47
CA LYS A 543 18.85 -4.11 -25.41
C LYS A 543 20.00 -4.78 -24.65
N LEU A 544 19.68 -5.63 -23.70
CA LEU A 544 20.63 -6.42 -22.91
C LEU A 544 20.85 -7.84 -23.44
N GLY A 545 20.44 -8.13 -24.68
CA GLY A 545 20.72 -9.42 -25.34
C GLY A 545 19.93 -10.62 -24.79
N ARG A 546 18.82 -10.36 -24.07
CA ARG A 546 17.92 -11.37 -23.49
C ARG A 546 16.48 -11.18 -23.99
N GLY A 547 16.33 -10.76 -25.25
CA GLY A 547 15.02 -10.42 -25.80
C GLY A 547 14.03 -11.59 -25.77
N ASP A 548 14.51 -12.82 -25.96
CA ASP A 548 13.80 -14.08 -25.87
C ASP A 548 13.35 -14.45 -24.45
N HIS A 549 13.91 -13.82 -23.41
CA HIS A 549 13.48 -14.03 -22.02
C HIS A 549 12.28 -13.15 -21.61
N ALA A 550 11.76 -12.28 -22.48
CA ALA A 550 10.57 -11.46 -22.20
C ALA A 550 9.47 -11.75 -23.22
N GLU A 551 8.40 -12.41 -22.80
CA GLU A 551 7.31 -12.86 -23.68
C GLU A 551 5.93 -12.42 -23.20
N ILE A 552 5.01 -12.27 -24.14
CA ILE A 552 3.59 -12.02 -23.85
C ILE A 552 2.75 -12.93 -24.73
N GLU A 553 1.81 -13.64 -24.11
CA GLU A 553 0.75 -14.37 -24.81
C GLU A 553 -0.54 -13.57 -24.75
N TRP A 554 -1.10 -13.32 -25.93
CA TRP A 554 -2.44 -12.79 -26.10
C TRP A 554 -3.37 -13.92 -26.54
N PHE A 555 -4.54 -14.03 -25.93
CA PHE A 555 -5.54 -15.01 -26.32
C PHE A 555 -6.95 -14.44 -26.32
N ASP A 556 -7.79 -15.00 -27.17
CA ASP A 556 -9.22 -14.70 -27.23
C ASP A 556 -9.92 -15.37 -26.03
N GLY A 557 -10.23 -14.59 -25.01
CA GLY A 557 -10.85 -15.11 -23.80
C GLY A 557 -10.83 -14.15 -22.61
N PRO A 558 -11.48 -14.56 -21.50
CA PRO A 558 -11.73 -13.72 -20.34
C PRO A 558 -10.55 -13.70 -19.36
N HIS A 559 -10.83 -13.20 -18.16
CA HIS A 559 -9.96 -13.31 -16.98
C HIS A 559 -9.75 -14.78 -16.56
N ALA A 560 -8.77 -15.46 -17.15
CA ALA A 560 -8.48 -16.88 -16.92
C ALA A 560 -7.04 -17.25 -17.31
N ILE A 561 -6.56 -18.38 -16.78
CA ILE A 561 -5.36 -19.07 -17.26
C ILE A 561 -5.65 -19.60 -18.67
N ASN A 562 -4.81 -19.31 -19.66
CA ASN A 562 -4.89 -19.96 -20.97
C ASN A 562 -4.16 -21.30 -20.95
N GLY A 563 -2.95 -21.34 -20.38
CA GLY A 563 -2.20 -22.58 -20.20
C GLY A 563 -1.68 -23.19 -21.50
N LYS A 564 -1.39 -22.36 -22.51
CA LYS A 564 -0.77 -22.82 -23.77
C LYS A 564 0.65 -22.28 -23.88
N GLY A 565 0.79 -21.00 -24.22
CA GLY A 565 2.10 -20.34 -24.29
C GLY A 565 2.83 -20.37 -22.95
N THR A 566 2.11 -20.27 -21.83
CA THR A 566 2.72 -20.35 -20.50
C THR A 566 3.32 -21.72 -20.19
N TYR A 567 2.71 -22.81 -20.67
CA TYR A 567 3.27 -24.15 -20.48
C TYR A 567 4.48 -24.37 -21.39
N ASP A 568 4.42 -23.91 -22.64
CA ASP A 568 5.57 -23.94 -23.55
C ASP A 568 6.75 -23.10 -23.01
N PHE A 569 6.47 -21.99 -22.35
CA PHE A 569 7.46 -21.15 -21.69
C PHE A 569 8.10 -21.85 -20.48
N LEU A 570 7.30 -22.52 -19.64
CA LEU A 570 7.81 -23.34 -18.53
C LEU A 570 8.70 -24.46 -19.05
N ASP A 571 8.25 -25.20 -20.07
CA ASP A 571 9.01 -26.31 -20.66
C ASP A 571 10.37 -25.83 -21.20
N ARG A 572 10.41 -24.70 -21.93
CA ARG A 572 11.67 -24.17 -22.47
C ARG A 572 12.68 -23.74 -21.40
N HIS A 573 12.21 -23.22 -20.27
CA HIS A 573 13.08 -22.58 -19.29
C HIS A 573 13.34 -23.43 -18.03
N LEU A 574 12.47 -24.37 -17.70
CA LEU A 574 12.61 -25.28 -16.57
C LEU A 574 12.86 -26.74 -16.98
N ASP A 575 12.59 -27.12 -18.23
CA ASP A 575 12.89 -28.46 -18.76
C ASP A 575 13.50 -28.40 -20.17
N PRO A 576 14.63 -27.68 -20.37
CA PRO A 576 15.22 -27.48 -21.70
C PRO A 576 15.66 -28.79 -22.37
N GLU A 577 15.98 -29.82 -21.57
CA GLU A 577 16.36 -31.15 -22.03
C GLU A 577 15.16 -32.07 -22.30
N LYS A 578 13.94 -31.60 -22.03
CA LYS A 578 12.68 -32.31 -22.30
C LYS A 578 12.58 -33.65 -21.57
N GLN A 579 13.03 -33.68 -20.32
CA GLN A 579 13.06 -34.88 -19.48
C GLN A 579 11.68 -35.23 -18.91
N LEU A 580 10.77 -34.27 -18.84
CA LEU A 580 9.42 -34.49 -18.34
C LEU A 580 8.54 -35.25 -19.34
N PRO A 581 7.58 -36.07 -18.85
CA PRO A 581 6.65 -36.79 -19.70
C PRO A 581 5.74 -35.83 -20.47
N ARG A 582 5.85 -35.83 -21.80
CA ARG A 582 4.97 -35.06 -22.69
C ARG A 582 3.71 -35.87 -22.98
N ARG A 583 2.53 -35.27 -22.77
CA ARG A 583 1.24 -35.83 -23.19
C ARG A 583 0.80 -35.26 -24.53
#